data_AF-A0A7W0N0N3-F1
#
_entry.id   AF-A0A7W0N0N3-F1
#
_cell.length_a   1.000
_cell.length_b   1.000
_cell.length_c   1.000
_cell.angle_alpha   90.00
_cell.angle_beta   90.00
_cell.angle_gamma   90.00
#
_symmetry.space_group_name_H-M   'P 1'
#
loop_
_entity.id
_entity.type
_entity.pdbx_description
1 polymer ?
#
loop_
_entity_poly.entity_id
_entity_poly.type
_entity_poly.pdbx_seq_one_letter_code
_entity_poly.pdbx_strand_id
1 'polypeptide(L)'
;SDWGIQDIGGPFGAGQGCDPDTNYGHGAEPSDDGKLVFLSYWDSGFIALDVSDPTNPLALGRTQYEADEDGDAHSSSYDDARQLLFTADEDFCKLSGRDIERGYGYLRVFDYSDPSTPTQIGEYRTPNSFGIGAQGSGDYVIHNPFVVGTDVYLSWYSDGVRVVDTTDPTAPREVAFFVPPAAQNPVKPSARGILSNTTQVWGVYVDEATGLVYASDMNSGLWILRRTDR
;
A
#
# COMPACT_ATOMS: atom_id res chain seq x y z
N SER A 1 -4.07 -18.72 16.76
CA SER A 1 -4.05 -19.84 15.80
C SER A 1 -2.74 -19.77 15.04
N ASP A 2 -2.28 -20.89 14.45
CA ASP A 2 -1.15 -20.92 13.50
C ASP A 2 -1.68 -20.75 12.06
N TRP A 3 -2.60 -19.80 11.86
CA TRP A 3 -3.28 -19.64 10.57
C TRP A 3 -2.31 -19.14 9.50
N GLY A 4 -2.37 -19.74 8.31
CA GLY A 4 -1.63 -19.31 7.12
C GLY A 4 -2.43 -19.51 5.83
N ILE A 5 -1.95 -18.92 4.73
CA ILE A 5 -2.62 -19.02 3.42
C ILE A 5 -2.81 -20.48 2.93
N GLN A 6 -2.00 -21.42 3.42
CA GLN A 6 -2.13 -22.83 3.09
C GLN A 6 -3.40 -23.47 3.68
N ASP A 7 -3.95 -22.92 4.77
CA ASP A 7 -5.19 -23.41 5.39
C ASP A 7 -6.41 -23.21 4.48
N ILE A 8 -6.29 -22.32 3.50
CA ILE A 8 -7.35 -22.00 2.53
C ILE A 8 -6.99 -22.45 1.11
N GLY A 9 -5.98 -23.31 0.98
CA GLY A 9 -5.57 -23.93 -0.28
C GLY A 9 -4.64 -23.08 -1.15
N GLY A 10 -4.06 -22.00 -0.61
CA GLY A 10 -3.00 -21.27 -1.29
C GLY A 10 -1.62 -21.96 -1.23
N PRO A 11 -0.60 -21.40 -1.89
CA PRO A 11 -0.62 -20.16 -2.67
C PRO A 11 -1.51 -20.22 -3.92
N PHE A 12 -2.03 -19.07 -4.38
CA PHE A 12 -3.00 -18.99 -5.47
C PHE A 12 -2.36 -18.60 -6.81
N GLY A 13 -1.71 -19.57 -7.46
CA GLY A 13 -1.09 -19.36 -8.77
C GLY A 13 0.42 -19.20 -8.70
N ALA A 14 1.02 -18.72 -9.78
CA ALA A 14 2.43 -18.31 -9.80
C ALA A 14 2.50 -16.81 -9.52
N GLY A 15 3.47 -16.39 -8.70
CA GLY A 15 3.77 -14.97 -8.51
C GLY A 15 4.31 -14.34 -9.78
N GLN A 16 4.25 -13.01 -9.85
CA GLN A 16 4.61 -12.23 -11.02
C GLN A 16 5.78 -11.29 -10.73
N GLY A 17 6.28 -10.69 -11.81
CA GLY A 17 7.40 -9.78 -11.82
C GLY A 17 8.70 -10.22 -11.18
N CYS A 18 9.34 -9.28 -10.47
CA CYS A 18 10.76 -9.39 -10.14
C CYS A 18 11.03 -9.95 -8.75
N ASP A 19 10.05 -9.89 -7.86
CA ASP A 19 10.08 -10.48 -6.53
C ASP A 19 8.87 -11.38 -6.30
N PRO A 20 8.64 -12.39 -7.17
CA PRO A 20 7.47 -13.24 -7.08
C PRO A 20 7.50 -14.10 -5.81
N ASP A 21 6.57 -13.84 -4.89
CA ASP A 21 6.29 -14.64 -3.71
C ASP A 21 4.79 -14.70 -3.41
N THR A 22 4.20 -15.88 -3.53
CA THR A 22 2.76 -16.10 -3.26
C THR A 22 2.46 -16.54 -1.83
N ASN A 23 3.48 -16.73 -1.00
CA ASN A 23 3.36 -17.19 0.39
C ASN A 23 3.85 -16.15 1.40
N TYR A 24 4.31 -14.99 0.94
CA TYR A 24 4.85 -13.96 1.82
C TYR A 24 3.75 -13.12 2.48
N GLY A 25 3.36 -13.52 3.69
CA GLY A 25 2.49 -12.71 4.55
C GLY A 25 3.24 -11.50 5.10
N HIS A 26 2.82 -10.29 4.73
CA HIS A 26 3.55 -9.06 5.02
C HIS A 26 2.89 -8.19 6.11
N GLY A 27 1.60 -7.92 5.97
CA GLY A 27 0.87 -6.96 6.78
C GLY A 27 -0.55 -7.44 7.13
N ALA A 28 -1.13 -6.79 8.13
CA ALA A 28 -2.48 -7.06 8.60
C ALA A 28 -3.17 -5.74 8.94
N GLU A 29 -4.35 -5.51 8.36
CA GLU A 29 -5.20 -4.36 8.63
C GLU A 29 -6.53 -4.83 9.24
N PRO A 30 -6.82 -4.53 10.51
CA PRO A 30 -8.09 -4.90 11.14
C PRO A 30 -9.21 -3.91 10.79
N SER A 31 -10.47 -4.36 10.87
CA SER A 31 -11.63 -3.48 11.01
C SER A 31 -11.66 -2.81 12.39
N ASP A 32 -12.39 -1.70 12.50
CA ASP A 32 -12.57 -0.95 13.75
C ASP A 32 -13.09 -1.83 14.91
N ASP A 33 -13.96 -2.79 14.61
CA ASP A 33 -14.52 -3.71 15.60
C ASP A 33 -13.64 -4.93 15.92
N GLY A 34 -12.50 -5.06 15.21
CA GLY A 34 -11.54 -6.14 15.37
C GLY A 34 -12.03 -7.52 14.94
N LYS A 35 -13.14 -7.61 14.20
CA LYS A 35 -13.71 -8.90 13.75
C LYS A 35 -13.35 -9.28 12.33
N LEU A 36 -12.96 -8.32 11.51
CA LEU A 36 -12.46 -8.54 10.16
C LEU A 36 -10.98 -8.14 10.13
N VAL A 37 -10.15 -8.89 9.40
CA VAL A 37 -8.76 -8.52 9.13
C VAL A 37 -8.42 -8.80 7.68
N PHE A 38 -7.72 -7.86 7.05
CA PHE A 38 -7.17 -7.98 5.70
C PHE A 38 -5.68 -8.29 5.82
N LEU A 39 -5.29 -9.48 5.39
CA LEU A 39 -3.90 -9.91 5.40
C LEU A 39 -3.30 -9.72 4.01
N SER A 40 -2.19 -9.00 3.93
CA SER A 40 -1.44 -8.87 2.67
C SER A 40 -0.51 -10.07 2.49
N TYR A 41 -0.65 -10.73 1.34
CA TYR A 41 0.12 -11.92 0.96
C TYR A 41 0.80 -11.74 -0.39
N TRP A 42 1.41 -10.57 -0.61
CA TRP A 42 2.19 -10.26 -1.81
C TRP A 42 1.44 -10.67 -3.10
N ASP A 43 1.96 -11.58 -3.92
CA ASP A 43 1.28 -12.02 -5.16
C ASP A 43 -0.07 -12.73 -4.97
N SER A 44 -0.37 -13.23 -3.77
CA SER A 44 -1.68 -13.81 -3.47
C SER A 44 -2.74 -12.74 -3.14
N GLY A 45 -2.36 -11.46 -3.12
CA GLY A 45 -3.26 -10.33 -2.86
C GLY A 45 -3.58 -10.14 -1.38
N PHE A 46 -4.72 -9.49 -1.11
CA PHE A 46 -5.24 -9.27 0.23
C PHE A 46 -6.33 -10.29 0.54
N ILE A 47 -6.21 -10.98 1.68
CA ILE A 47 -7.14 -12.01 2.14
C ILE A 47 -7.97 -11.45 3.29
N ALA A 48 -9.30 -11.43 3.14
CA ALA A 48 -10.22 -11.06 4.20
C ALA A 48 -10.52 -12.26 5.10
N LEU A 49 -10.27 -12.13 6.40
CA LEU A 49 -10.60 -13.13 7.42
C LEU A 49 -11.59 -12.58 8.44
N ASP A 50 -12.67 -13.31 8.70
CA ASP A 50 -13.46 -13.17 9.91
C ASP A 50 -12.70 -13.81 11.08
N VAL A 51 -12.36 -12.98 12.07
CA VAL A 51 -11.65 -13.31 13.31
C VAL A 51 -12.50 -13.04 14.55
N SER A 52 -13.84 -13.02 14.39
CA SER A 52 -14.79 -12.96 15.51
C SER A 52 -14.53 -14.06 16.55
N ASP A 53 -14.08 -15.24 16.09
CA ASP A 53 -13.44 -16.26 16.91
C ASP A 53 -11.96 -16.39 16.51
N PRO A 54 -11.01 -15.77 17.24
CA PRO A 54 -9.59 -15.81 16.89
C PRO A 54 -8.96 -17.20 17.03
N THR A 55 -9.68 -18.16 17.65
CA THR A 55 -9.22 -19.56 17.70
C THR A 55 -9.59 -20.34 16.46
N ASN A 56 -10.56 -19.86 15.68
CA ASN A 56 -11.04 -20.45 14.43
C ASN A 56 -11.31 -19.37 13.36
N PRO A 57 -10.27 -18.72 12.81
CA PRO A 57 -10.44 -17.73 11.73
C PRO A 57 -11.10 -18.33 10.50
N LEU A 58 -11.98 -17.58 9.86
CA LEU A 58 -12.68 -17.97 8.64
C LEU A 58 -12.29 -17.05 7.48
N ALA A 59 -11.70 -17.60 6.42
CA ALA A 59 -11.48 -16.81 5.22
C ALA A 59 -12.78 -16.55 4.46
N LEU A 60 -12.98 -15.29 4.10
CA LEU A 60 -14.16 -14.81 3.40
C LEU A 60 -13.91 -14.75 1.89
N GLY A 61 -12.80 -14.13 1.49
CA GLY A 61 -12.43 -13.91 0.09
C GLY A 61 -11.06 -13.26 -0.02
N ARG A 62 -10.65 -12.95 -1.26
CA ARG A 62 -9.37 -12.30 -1.55
C ARG A 62 -9.44 -11.42 -2.79
N THR A 63 -8.54 -10.43 -2.87
CA THR A 63 -8.25 -9.75 -4.13
C THR A 63 -7.51 -10.70 -5.08
N GLN A 64 -7.58 -10.39 -6.37
CA GLN A 64 -6.84 -11.12 -7.41
C GLN A 64 -6.17 -10.09 -8.30
N TYR A 65 -4.93 -10.38 -8.66
CA TYR A 65 -4.22 -9.66 -9.71
C TYR A 65 -4.50 -10.34 -11.05
N GLU A 66 -4.66 -9.53 -12.10
CA GLU A 66 -4.77 -10.02 -13.47
C GLU A 66 -3.41 -10.56 -13.95
N ALA A 67 -3.43 -11.28 -15.06
CA ALA A 67 -2.24 -11.98 -15.59
C ALA A 67 -1.14 -11.04 -16.13
N ASP A 68 -1.40 -9.74 -16.21
CA ASP A 68 -0.44 -8.71 -16.60
C ASP A 68 -0.12 -7.73 -15.47
N GLU A 69 -0.58 -7.99 -14.24
CA GLU A 69 -0.35 -7.16 -13.08
C GLU A 69 0.73 -7.77 -12.19
N ASP A 70 1.69 -6.97 -11.71
CA ASP A 70 2.79 -7.51 -10.89
C ASP A 70 2.28 -7.94 -9.51
N GLY A 71 1.56 -7.02 -8.85
CA GLY A 71 0.95 -7.27 -7.56
C GLY A 71 1.76 -6.68 -6.43
N ASP A 72 2.41 -7.51 -5.61
CA ASP A 72 3.17 -7.07 -4.43
C ASP A 72 2.32 -6.44 -3.31
N ALA A 73 1.19 -7.08 -2.99
CA ALA A 73 0.32 -6.68 -1.88
C ALA A 73 1.12 -6.53 -0.57
N HIS A 74 1.39 -5.28 -0.18
CA HIS A 74 2.31 -4.97 0.91
C HIS A 74 1.56 -4.51 2.16
N SER A 75 0.69 -3.50 2.04
CA SER A 75 -0.07 -2.97 3.16
C SER A 75 -1.40 -2.37 2.74
N SER A 76 -2.29 -2.14 3.70
CA SER A 76 -3.60 -1.56 3.44
C SER A 76 -4.09 -0.68 4.58
N SER A 77 -5.11 0.10 4.30
CA SER A 77 -5.88 0.86 5.28
C SER A 77 -7.37 0.72 4.94
N TYR A 78 -8.18 0.28 5.90
CA TYR A 78 -9.59 -0.03 5.67
C TYR A 78 -10.50 1.13 6.09
N ASP A 79 -11.51 1.43 5.26
CA ASP A 79 -12.59 2.35 5.58
C ASP A 79 -13.87 1.54 5.83
N ASP A 80 -14.16 1.29 7.11
CA ASP A 80 -15.34 0.57 7.57
C ASP A 80 -16.66 1.20 7.08
N ALA A 81 -16.73 2.54 7.04
CA ALA A 81 -17.96 3.25 6.73
C ALA A 81 -18.34 3.12 5.24
N ARG A 82 -17.35 3.06 4.36
CA ARG A 82 -17.54 2.91 2.91
C ARG A 82 -17.30 1.47 2.42
N GLN A 83 -16.82 0.59 3.29
CA GLN A 83 -16.39 -0.79 2.97
C GLN A 83 -15.34 -0.80 1.85
N LEU A 84 -14.35 0.08 1.96
CA LEU A 84 -13.28 0.21 0.96
C LEU A 84 -11.93 -0.16 1.56
N LEU A 85 -11.15 -0.95 0.83
CA LEU A 85 -9.76 -1.23 1.19
C LEU A 85 -8.82 -0.44 0.27
N PHE A 86 -8.04 0.45 0.86
CA PHE A 86 -6.96 1.17 0.19
C PHE A 86 -5.69 0.35 0.34
N THR A 87 -5.07 -0.02 -0.77
CA THR A 87 -3.97 -1.00 -0.78
C THR A 87 -2.73 -0.41 -1.45
N ALA A 88 -1.57 -0.73 -0.90
CA ALA A 88 -0.28 -0.39 -1.46
C ALA A 88 0.39 -1.66 -1.99
N ASP A 89 0.64 -1.64 -3.30
CA ASP A 89 1.46 -2.61 -4.01
C ASP A 89 2.91 -2.13 -3.91
N GLU A 90 3.80 -2.79 -3.16
CA GLU A 90 5.19 -2.33 -2.96
C GLU A 90 6.15 -2.88 -4.02
N ASP A 91 5.75 -2.75 -5.28
CA ASP A 91 6.53 -3.17 -6.44
C ASP A 91 7.65 -2.16 -6.79
N PHE A 92 8.90 -2.59 -6.57
CA PHE A 92 10.12 -1.83 -6.91
C PHE A 92 10.53 -1.97 -8.39
N CYS A 93 9.83 -2.77 -9.17
CA CYS A 93 10.23 -3.24 -10.47
C CYS A 93 9.49 -2.60 -11.62
N LYS A 94 10.10 -1.51 -12.05
CA LYS A 94 9.82 -0.80 -13.30
C LYS A 94 9.63 -1.67 -14.55
N LEU A 95 10.26 -2.85 -14.60
CA LEU A 95 10.27 -3.76 -15.74
C LEU A 95 10.22 -5.23 -15.26
N SER A 96 9.01 -5.72 -15.08
CA SER A 96 8.72 -7.06 -14.55
C SER A 96 8.50 -8.13 -15.62
N GLY A 97 8.59 -7.74 -16.89
CA GLY A 97 8.47 -8.65 -18.02
C GLY A 97 8.04 -7.91 -19.27
N ARG A 98 7.94 -8.65 -20.37
CA ARG A 98 7.37 -8.08 -21.60
C ARG A 98 5.87 -7.89 -21.49
N ASP A 99 5.20 -8.85 -20.85
CA ASP A 99 3.74 -8.99 -20.82
C ASP A 99 3.16 -8.64 -19.44
N ILE A 100 3.98 -8.10 -18.53
CA ILE A 100 3.58 -7.53 -17.25
C ILE A 100 3.57 -6.00 -17.39
N GLU A 101 2.70 -5.36 -16.61
CA GLU A 101 2.59 -3.92 -16.50
C GLU A 101 3.95 -3.26 -16.22
N ARG A 102 4.02 -1.96 -16.52
CA ARG A 102 5.24 -1.17 -16.41
C ARG A 102 5.03 -0.03 -15.45
N GLY A 103 6.01 0.17 -14.59
CA GLY A 103 5.97 1.21 -13.59
C GLY A 103 6.37 0.62 -12.25
N TYR A 104 6.24 1.44 -11.23
CA TYR A 104 6.36 0.99 -9.85
C TYR A 104 4.97 0.73 -9.29
N GLY A 105 4.94 0.05 -8.17
CA GLY A 105 3.73 -0.19 -7.40
C GLY A 105 3.00 1.09 -6.99
N TYR A 106 1.70 0.95 -6.75
CA TYR A 106 0.76 2.07 -6.71
C TYR A 106 -0.45 1.79 -5.80
N LEU A 107 -1.31 2.81 -5.62
CA LEU A 107 -2.53 2.67 -4.83
C LEU A 107 -3.61 1.96 -5.65
N ARG A 108 -4.20 0.88 -5.12
CA ARG A 108 -5.47 0.34 -5.59
C ARG A 108 -6.57 0.54 -4.55
N VAL A 109 -7.80 0.71 -5.02
CA VAL A 109 -9.01 0.85 -4.20
C VAL A 109 -9.94 -0.32 -4.50
N PHE A 110 -10.23 -1.12 -3.47
CA PHE A 110 -11.12 -2.27 -3.57
C PHE A 110 -12.42 -2.03 -2.82
N ASP A 111 -13.54 -2.36 -3.46
CA ASP A 111 -14.86 -2.48 -2.83
C ASP A 111 -14.98 -3.84 -2.14
N TYR A 112 -15.23 -3.80 -0.83
CA TYR A 112 -15.41 -4.93 0.07
C TYR A 112 -16.84 -5.01 0.64
N SER A 113 -17.82 -4.39 -0.03
CA SER A 113 -19.24 -4.53 0.32
C SER A 113 -19.70 -5.99 0.34
N ASP A 114 -19.13 -6.83 -0.54
CA ASP A 114 -19.15 -8.30 -0.43
C ASP A 114 -17.70 -8.81 -0.21
N PRO A 115 -17.33 -9.21 1.03
CA PRO A 115 -15.97 -9.66 1.33
C PRO A 115 -15.60 -11.00 0.69
N SER A 116 -16.57 -11.73 0.11
CA SER A 116 -16.28 -12.97 -0.63
C SER A 116 -15.80 -12.74 -2.05
N THR A 117 -16.09 -11.55 -2.61
CA THR A 117 -15.75 -11.18 -3.99
C THR A 117 -15.33 -9.70 -4.07
N PRO A 118 -14.22 -9.31 -3.44
CA PRO A 118 -13.76 -7.93 -3.51
C PRO A 118 -13.41 -7.54 -4.94
N THR A 119 -13.76 -6.31 -5.31
CA THR A 119 -13.60 -5.80 -6.69
C THR A 119 -12.78 -4.54 -6.69
N GLN A 120 -11.76 -4.45 -7.55
CA GLN A 120 -11.03 -3.20 -7.75
C GLN A 120 -11.93 -2.19 -8.46
N ILE A 121 -12.08 -1.00 -7.88
CA ILE A 121 -12.94 0.05 -8.42
C ILE A 121 -12.19 1.32 -8.81
N GLY A 122 -10.95 1.48 -8.34
CA GLY A 122 -10.12 2.65 -8.64
C GLY A 122 -8.65 2.41 -8.37
N GLU A 123 -7.82 3.32 -8.84
CA GLU A 123 -6.37 3.32 -8.61
C GLU A 123 -5.82 4.75 -8.63
N TYR A 124 -4.62 4.93 -8.07
CA TYR A 124 -3.86 6.16 -8.19
C TYR A 124 -2.38 5.87 -8.38
N ARG A 125 -1.78 6.54 -9.36
CA ARG A 125 -0.35 6.51 -9.68
C ARG A 125 0.20 7.94 -9.68
N THR A 126 1.41 8.13 -9.17
CA THR A 126 2.10 9.41 -9.33
C THR A 126 2.69 9.49 -10.74
N PRO A 127 3.03 10.70 -11.23
CA PRO A 127 3.77 10.84 -12.48
C PRO A 127 5.12 10.10 -12.50
N ASN A 128 5.69 9.80 -11.33
CA ASN A 128 6.95 9.08 -11.22
C ASN A 128 6.80 7.57 -11.07
N SER A 129 5.71 7.09 -10.47
CA SER A 129 5.40 5.66 -10.43
C SER A 129 4.92 5.15 -11.79
N PHE A 130 4.34 6.03 -12.61
CA PHE A 130 3.92 5.72 -13.98
C PHE A 130 5.06 5.89 -14.99
N GLY A 131 5.47 4.78 -15.61
CA GLY A 131 6.27 4.76 -16.85
C GLY A 131 7.74 4.32 -16.72
N ILE A 132 8.37 4.08 -17.88
CA ILE A 132 9.74 3.51 -17.97
C ILE A 132 10.85 4.55 -18.22
N GLY A 133 10.51 5.84 -18.24
CA GLY A 133 11.43 6.92 -18.60
C GLY A 133 12.60 7.06 -17.62
N ALA A 134 13.68 7.73 -18.03
CA ALA A 134 14.80 8.06 -17.15
C ALA A 134 14.40 9.16 -16.13
N GLN A 135 13.45 8.86 -15.24
CA GLN A 135 13.36 9.57 -13.96
C GLN A 135 14.68 9.36 -13.22
N GLY A 136 15.05 10.33 -12.39
CA GLY A 136 16.27 10.24 -11.58
C GLY A 136 16.31 8.93 -10.77
N SER A 137 17.48 8.55 -10.27
CA SER A 137 17.61 7.37 -9.41
C SER A 137 16.81 7.58 -8.11
N GLY A 138 15.59 7.05 -8.07
CA GLY A 138 14.68 7.10 -6.92
C GLY A 138 13.80 5.86 -6.86
N ASP A 139 13.32 5.55 -5.67
CA ASP A 139 12.34 4.50 -5.41
C ASP A 139 10.95 5.15 -5.47
N TYR A 140 10.25 5.02 -6.60
CA TYR A 140 8.94 5.66 -6.84
C TYR A 140 7.78 4.72 -6.58
N VAL A 141 7.91 3.88 -5.56
CA VAL A 141 6.91 2.91 -5.12
C VAL A 141 6.13 3.45 -3.93
N ILE A 142 4.84 3.13 -3.87
CA ILE A 142 4.00 3.39 -2.70
C ILE A 142 4.45 2.51 -1.52
N HIS A 143 4.25 2.95 -0.27
CA HIS A 143 4.55 2.11 0.90
C HIS A 143 3.31 1.85 1.77
N ASN A 144 2.79 2.86 2.48
CA ASN A 144 1.62 2.71 3.34
C ASN A 144 0.53 3.72 3.04
N PRO A 145 -0.73 3.28 2.93
CA PRO A 145 -1.90 4.14 2.97
C PRO A 145 -2.38 4.37 4.41
N PHE A 146 -3.03 5.51 4.64
CA PHE A 146 -3.73 5.85 5.88
C PHE A 146 -4.96 6.69 5.56
N VAL A 147 -6.16 6.09 5.67
CA VAL A 147 -7.43 6.76 5.35
C VAL A 147 -7.90 7.67 6.50
N VAL A 148 -8.37 8.86 6.17
CA VAL A 148 -9.01 9.82 7.08
C VAL A 148 -10.19 10.46 6.37
N GLY A 149 -11.41 10.04 6.73
CA GLY A 149 -12.62 10.43 6.00
C GLY A 149 -12.53 10.00 4.53
N THR A 150 -12.57 10.95 3.61
CA THR A 150 -12.42 10.67 2.17
C THR A 150 -11.00 10.86 1.66
N ASP A 151 -10.06 11.35 2.47
CA ASP A 151 -8.67 11.52 2.06
C ASP A 151 -7.85 10.29 2.44
N VAL A 152 -6.92 9.90 1.56
CA VAL A 152 -5.93 8.85 1.83
C VAL A 152 -4.55 9.49 1.83
N TYR A 153 -3.87 9.41 2.96
CA TYR A 153 -2.50 9.85 3.13
C TYR A 153 -1.59 8.67 2.79
N LEU A 154 -0.62 8.89 1.91
CA LEU A 154 0.23 7.85 1.37
C LEU A 154 1.69 8.19 1.66
N SER A 155 2.46 7.26 2.21
CA SER A 155 3.91 7.28 2.12
C SER A 155 4.34 6.67 0.79
N TRP A 156 5.27 7.32 0.10
CA TRP A 156 5.65 6.99 -1.27
C TRP A 156 7.15 7.19 -1.50
N TYR A 157 8.00 6.64 -0.66
CA TYR A 157 9.47 6.66 -0.79
C TYR A 157 10.03 7.99 -1.37
N SER A 158 10.55 7.99 -2.60
CA SER A 158 11.14 9.18 -3.25
C SER A 158 10.13 10.26 -3.66
N ASP A 159 8.85 9.91 -3.72
CA ASP A 159 7.73 10.83 -3.89
C ASP A 159 7.17 11.37 -2.57
N GLY A 160 7.73 10.98 -1.42
CA GLY A 160 7.42 11.59 -0.15
C GLY A 160 6.01 11.24 0.36
N VAL A 161 5.28 12.24 0.87
CA VAL A 161 3.87 12.11 1.26
C VAL A 161 2.98 12.56 0.11
N ARG A 162 1.99 11.75 -0.25
CA ARG A 162 0.87 12.12 -1.13
C ARG A 162 -0.43 12.14 -0.34
N VAL A 163 -1.36 13.01 -0.72
CA VAL A 163 -2.73 13.04 -0.18
C VAL A 163 -3.69 12.97 -1.35
N VAL A 164 -4.51 11.94 -1.36
CA VAL A 164 -5.45 11.63 -2.44
C VAL A 164 -6.87 11.72 -1.91
N ASP A 165 -7.68 12.58 -2.51
CA ASP A 165 -9.12 12.67 -2.28
C ASP A 165 -9.82 11.52 -3.01
N THR A 166 -10.62 10.76 -2.26
CA THR A 166 -11.38 9.58 -2.71
C THR A 166 -12.88 9.74 -2.46
N THR A 167 -13.37 10.99 -2.47
CA THR A 167 -14.82 11.28 -2.45
C THR A 167 -15.54 10.50 -3.54
N ASP A 168 -14.95 10.43 -4.73
CA ASP A 168 -15.25 9.41 -5.75
C ASP A 168 -14.13 8.36 -5.73
N PRO A 169 -14.36 7.17 -5.14
CA PRO A 169 -13.32 6.14 -5.02
C PRO A 169 -12.97 5.50 -6.37
N THR A 170 -13.77 5.72 -7.41
CA THR A 170 -13.49 5.23 -8.77
C THR A 170 -12.55 6.14 -9.56
N ALA A 171 -12.38 7.39 -9.09
CA ALA A 171 -11.48 8.37 -9.69
C ALA A 171 -10.68 9.14 -8.62
N PRO A 172 -9.78 8.47 -7.86
CA PRO A 172 -8.96 9.12 -6.85
C PRO A 172 -8.14 10.28 -7.42
N ARG A 173 -8.03 11.39 -6.68
CA ARG A 173 -7.35 12.61 -7.15
C ARG A 173 -6.39 13.17 -6.11
N GLU A 174 -5.14 13.39 -6.49
CA GLU A 174 -4.18 14.07 -5.61
C GLU A 174 -4.62 15.51 -5.30
N VAL A 175 -4.59 15.87 -4.01
CA VAL A 175 -4.98 17.18 -3.49
C VAL A 175 -3.85 17.89 -2.75
N ALA A 176 -2.87 17.14 -2.23
CA ALA A 176 -1.69 17.72 -1.61
C ALA A 176 -0.50 16.75 -1.68
N PHE A 177 0.70 17.30 -1.53
CA PHE A 177 1.91 16.50 -1.39
C PHE A 177 2.97 17.23 -0.56
N PHE A 178 3.91 16.46 -0.04
CA PHE A 178 5.13 16.98 0.58
C PHE A 178 6.30 16.03 0.31
N VAL A 179 7.39 16.57 -0.23
CA VAL A 179 8.63 15.80 -0.45
C VAL A 179 9.71 16.39 0.47
N PRO A 180 10.14 15.67 1.52
CA PRO A 180 11.29 16.07 2.31
C PRO A 180 12.51 16.38 1.44
N PRO A 181 13.35 17.37 1.80
CA PRO A 181 14.65 17.53 1.15
C PRO A 181 15.48 16.25 1.23
N ALA A 182 16.23 15.96 0.16
CA ALA A 182 17.18 14.87 0.14
C ALA A 182 18.15 14.95 1.35
N ALA A 183 18.34 13.82 2.02
CA ALA A 183 19.20 13.71 3.19
C ALA A 183 20.03 12.43 3.16
N GLN A 184 21.02 12.39 4.03
CA GLN A 184 21.89 11.25 4.26
C GLN A 184 21.70 10.80 5.71
N ASN A 185 21.24 9.56 5.92
CA ASN A 185 21.22 9.02 7.26
C ASN A 185 22.65 8.83 7.77
N PRO A 186 23.07 9.45 8.90
CA PRO A 186 24.39 9.23 9.46
C PRO A 186 24.61 7.78 9.93
N VAL A 187 23.53 7.04 10.16
CA VAL A 187 23.53 5.61 10.45
C VAL A 187 22.93 4.90 9.26
N LYS A 188 23.75 4.24 8.43
CA LYS A 188 23.25 3.48 7.29
C LYS A 188 22.14 2.53 7.77
N PRO A 189 20.90 2.63 7.26
CA PRO A 189 19.83 1.76 7.70
C PRO A 189 20.20 0.29 7.45
N SER A 190 19.75 -0.61 8.33
CA SER A 190 20.05 -2.04 8.23
C SER A 190 19.31 -2.73 7.08
N ALA A 191 18.20 -2.17 6.63
CA ALA A 191 17.47 -2.67 5.47
C ALA A 191 18.31 -2.50 4.20
N ARG A 192 18.39 -3.57 3.41
CA ARG A 192 19.18 -3.63 2.18
C ARG A 192 18.50 -2.76 1.13
N GLY A 193 19.30 -2.05 0.31
CA GLY A 193 18.79 -1.38 -0.89
C GLY A 193 18.32 0.07 -0.72
N ILE A 194 18.21 0.58 0.51
CA ILE A 194 17.73 1.95 0.74
C ILE A 194 18.65 2.97 0.05
N LEU A 195 18.06 3.75 -0.85
CA LEU A 195 18.74 4.85 -1.50
C LEU A 195 19.11 5.93 -0.47
N SER A 196 20.27 6.53 -0.67
CA SER A 196 20.81 7.59 0.17
C SER A 196 20.90 8.89 -0.64
N ASN A 197 20.97 10.05 0.01
CA ASN A 197 20.92 11.36 -0.64
C ASN A 197 19.60 11.60 -1.39
N THR A 198 18.52 11.00 -0.92
CA THR A 198 17.19 11.13 -1.52
C THR A 198 16.13 11.03 -0.45
N THR A 199 14.91 11.45 -0.77
CA THR A 199 13.73 11.22 0.03
C THR A 199 13.39 9.73 0.04
N GLN A 200 13.06 9.18 1.21
CA GLN A 200 12.62 7.80 1.41
C GLN A 200 11.53 7.81 2.50
N VAL A 201 10.39 8.46 2.24
CA VAL A 201 9.26 8.47 3.18
C VAL A 201 8.64 7.08 3.22
N TRP A 202 8.79 6.43 4.36
CA TRP A 202 8.40 5.05 4.58
C TRP A 202 7.06 4.98 5.31
N GLY A 203 6.87 5.75 6.37
CA GLY A 203 5.59 5.77 7.10
C GLY A 203 4.85 7.10 6.93
N VAL A 204 3.52 7.01 7.00
CA VAL A 204 2.62 8.15 7.16
C VAL A 204 1.57 7.81 8.20
N TYR A 205 1.20 8.79 9.02
CA TYR A 205 0.12 8.68 10.00
C TYR A 205 -0.53 10.04 10.20
N VAL A 206 -1.84 10.06 10.44
CA VAL A 206 -2.57 11.29 10.76
C VAL A 206 -3.17 11.19 12.15
N ASP A 207 -2.87 12.16 12.99
CA ASP A 207 -3.61 12.37 14.23
C ASP A 207 -4.87 13.17 13.90
N GLU A 208 -5.99 12.48 13.79
CA GLU A 208 -7.29 13.07 13.44
C GLU A 208 -7.77 14.12 14.45
N ALA A 209 -7.35 14.03 15.72
CA ALA A 209 -7.74 14.99 16.74
C ALA A 209 -7.05 16.36 16.55
N THR A 210 -5.80 16.36 16.08
CA THR A 210 -5.03 17.60 15.85
C THR A 210 -4.96 18.01 14.38
N GLY A 211 -5.23 17.09 13.47
CA GLY A 211 -5.02 17.22 12.03
C GLY A 211 -3.53 17.30 11.64
N LEU A 212 -2.63 16.82 12.51
CA LEU A 212 -1.20 16.75 12.21
C LEU A 212 -0.89 15.46 11.45
N VAL A 213 -0.03 15.57 10.44
CA VAL A 213 0.47 14.44 9.65
C VAL A 213 1.90 14.17 10.08
N TYR A 214 2.20 12.92 10.41
CA TYR A 214 3.52 12.44 10.78
C TYR A 214 4.06 11.60 9.64
N ALA A 215 5.24 11.95 9.13
CA ALA A 215 5.90 11.20 8.08
C ALA A 215 7.29 10.77 8.55
N SER A 216 7.59 9.47 8.45
CA SER A 216 8.91 8.93 8.78
C SER A 216 9.71 8.72 7.50
N ASP A 217 10.77 9.51 7.35
CA ASP A 217 11.71 9.39 6.25
C ASP A 217 12.98 8.66 6.71
N MET A 218 13.38 7.63 5.97
CA MET A 218 14.51 6.77 6.34
C MET A 218 15.85 7.51 6.37
N ASN A 219 15.95 8.65 5.69
CA ASN A 219 17.19 9.43 5.55
C ASN A 219 17.23 10.69 6.43
N SER A 220 16.08 11.31 6.69
CA SER A 220 15.96 12.60 7.41
C SER A 220 15.20 12.51 8.73
N GLY A 221 14.57 11.37 9.05
CA GLY A 221 13.84 11.15 10.30
C GLY A 221 12.39 11.58 10.25
N LEU A 222 11.87 12.11 11.36
CA LEU A 222 10.46 12.45 11.51
C LEU A 222 10.15 13.87 11.00
N TRP A 223 9.13 13.98 10.16
CA TRP A 223 8.50 15.22 9.76
C TRP A 223 7.10 15.33 10.36
N ILE A 224 6.76 16.51 10.89
CA ILE A 224 5.42 16.82 11.39
C ILE A 224 4.86 17.94 10.51
N LEU A 225 3.78 17.63 9.79
CA LEU A 225 3.21 18.47 8.76
C LEU A 225 1.79 18.90 9.17
N ARG A 226 1.34 20.00 8.57
CA ARG A 226 -0.05 20.43 8.64
C ARG A 226 -0.48 20.81 7.23
N ARG A 227 -1.62 20.26 6.81
CA ARG A 227 -2.24 20.58 5.52
C ARG A 227 -2.68 22.05 5.48
N THR A 228 -2.43 22.72 4.34
CA THR A 228 -2.59 24.18 4.19
C THR A 228 -3.95 24.61 3.65
N ASP A 229 -4.68 23.70 3.02
CA ASP A 229 -6.04 23.89 2.51
C ASP A 229 -7.06 23.44 3.56
N ARG A 230 -7.59 24.41 4.31
CA ARG A 230 -8.88 24.32 4.99
C ARG A 230 -9.79 25.40 4.45
#